data_AF-A0A9E6EZ30-F1
#
_entry.id   AF-A0A9E6EZ30-F1
#
_cell.length_a   1.000
_cell.length_b   1.000
_cell.length_c   1.000
_cell.angle_alpha   90.00
_cell.angle_beta   90.00
_cell.angle_gamma   90.00
#
_symmetry.space_group_name_H-M   'P 1'
#
loop_
_entity.id
_entity.type
_entity.pdbx_description
1 polymer ?
#
loop_
_entity_poly.entity_id
_entity_poly.type
_entity_poly.pdbx_seq_one_letter_code
_entity_poly.pdbx_strand_id
1 'polypeptide(L)'
;MQQTFAPTVLIVDDDPAMLDIISRRFYENTSLGVLTIDNLKEAHSVVSENRVHLDAILSDISFTPRTQDADHDIYDGLDLIQYTSKLLPDLPHYVCSVYSKEPSYKKRAKEMGIKLINWYPKLEIDVDKPWNDIERQLYKMALDSNEELGEKAANEGFLLPNDEGKMMDWIRSSIRPTRQTYITSLPLPYRVVHPIRVICEEDRKAGLVTAEAPNLGLIIPGQGATVEDALEELADIIVEQYNDFIAADSLSIVGYAAKVFKQLRYYLAVDLN
;
A
#
# COMPACT_ATOMS: atom_id res chain seq x y z
N MET A 1 -19.64 6.36 8.83
CA MET A 1 -18.48 6.37 7.93
C MET A 1 -17.52 5.31 8.43
N GLN A 2 -17.45 4.16 7.78
CA GLN A 2 -16.48 3.11 8.11
C GLN A 2 -15.16 3.51 7.47
N GLN A 3 -14.15 3.83 8.28
CA GLN A 3 -12.78 3.98 7.80
C GLN A 3 -12.21 2.58 7.55
N THR A 4 -12.09 2.21 6.29
CA THR A 4 -11.30 1.08 5.81
C THR A 4 -9.96 1.61 5.33
N PHE A 5 -9.03 1.86 6.25
CA PHE A 5 -7.64 2.09 5.87
C PHE A 5 -6.86 0.83 6.18
N ALA A 6 -6.44 0.13 5.13
CA ALA A 6 -5.38 -0.86 5.23
C ALA A 6 -4.15 -0.16 5.85
N PRO A 7 -3.56 -0.70 6.94
CA PRO A 7 -2.38 -0.08 7.54
C PRO A 7 -1.28 0.09 6.50
N THR A 8 -0.61 1.24 6.49
CA THR A 8 0.35 1.62 5.47
C THR A 8 1.78 1.55 5.99
N VAL A 9 2.64 0.81 5.28
CA VAL A 9 4.07 0.68 5.59
C VAL A 9 4.87 1.55 4.63
N LEU A 10 5.71 2.42 5.16
CA LEU A 10 6.74 3.11 4.40
C LEU A 10 8.00 2.23 4.31
N ILE A 11 8.45 1.94 3.10
CA ILE A 11 9.66 1.19 2.81
C ILE A 11 10.70 2.14 2.21
N VAL A 12 11.88 2.21 2.84
CA VAL A 12 12.95 3.13 2.43
C VAL A 12 14.23 2.36 2.15
N ASP A 13 14.72 2.41 0.92
CA ASP A 13 15.86 1.62 0.45
C ASP A 13 16.45 2.25 -0.82
N ASP A 14 17.76 2.51 -0.88
CA ASP A 14 18.36 3.15 -2.05
C ASP A 14 18.68 2.22 -3.21
N ASP A 15 18.35 0.93 -3.07
CA ASP A 15 18.36 -0.06 -4.14
C ASP A 15 16.94 -0.25 -4.72
N PRO A 16 16.65 0.30 -5.93
CA PRO A 16 15.35 0.18 -6.56
C PRO A 16 14.93 -1.26 -6.84
N ALA A 17 15.89 -2.17 -7.08
CA ALA A 17 15.56 -3.58 -7.32
C ALA A 17 15.07 -4.24 -6.02
N MET A 18 15.66 -3.87 -4.88
CA MET A 18 15.18 -4.33 -3.58
C MET A 18 13.82 -3.74 -3.22
N LEU A 19 13.56 -2.46 -3.52
CA LEU A 19 12.23 -1.88 -3.34
C LEU A 19 11.16 -2.63 -4.13
N ASP A 20 11.41 -2.95 -5.39
CA ASP A 20 10.47 -3.71 -6.23
C ASP A 20 10.21 -5.12 -5.66
N ILE A 21 11.27 -5.84 -5.30
CA ILE A 21 11.16 -7.17 -4.69
C ILE A 21 10.35 -7.13 -3.40
N ILE A 22 10.70 -6.22 -2.47
CA ILE A 22 10.06 -6.15 -1.16
C ILE A 22 8.60 -5.73 -1.33
N SER A 23 8.32 -4.65 -2.07
CA SER A 23 6.96 -4.15 -2.25
C SER A 23 6.05 -5.19 -2.91
N ARG A 24 6.53 -5.88 -3.95
CA ARG A 24 5.81 -7.00 -4.57
C ARG A 24 5.45 -8.08 -3.56
N ARG A 25 6.37 -8.44 -2.65
CA ARG A 25 6.09 -9.44 -1.60
C ARG A 25 5.05 -8.96 -0.59
N PHE A 26 5.04 -7.68 -0.21
CA PHE A 26 3.95 -7.13 0.60
C PHE A 26 2.61 -7.25 -0.13
N TYR A 27 2.54 -6.87 -1.41
CA TYR A 27 1.30 -6.96 -2.19
C TYR A 27 0.81 -8.39 -2.42
N GLU A 28 1.73 -9.35 -2.59
CA GLU A 28 1.41 -10.77 -2.80
C GLU A 28 0.91 -11.47 -1.53
N ASN A 29 1.39 -11.06 -0.35
CA ASN A 29 1.22 -11.83 0.88
C ASN A 29 0.40 -11.12 1.97
N THR A 30 0.16 -9.82 1.81
CA THR A 30 -0.50 -9.01 2.84
C THR A 30 -1.55 -8.09 2.25
N SER A 31 -2.33 -7.53 3.15
CA SER A 31 -3.36 -6.55 2.88
C SER A 31 -2.90 -5.11 3.13
N LEU A 32 -1.61 -4.91 3.41
CA LEU A 32 -1.05 -3.62 3.79
C LEU A 32 -0.93 -2.67 2.60
N GLY A 33 -1.16 -1.38 2.84
CA GLY A 33 -0.71 -0.33 1.94
C GLY A 33 0.83 -0.25 1.96
N VAL A 34 1.46 -0.01 0.81
CA VAL A 34 2.91 0.13 0.71
C VAL A 34 3.26 1.43 0.01
N LEU A 35 4.09 2.24 0.67
CA LEU A 35 4.73 3.41 0.08
C LEU A 35 6.23 3.13 -0.01
N THR A 36 6.82 3.17 -1.20
CA THR A 36 8.26 2.97 -1.39
C THR A 36 8.95 4.28 -1.71
N ILE A 37 10.08 4.55 -1.08
CA ILE A 37 10.91 5.74 -1.31
C ILE A 37 12.38 5.31 -1.41
N ASP A 38 13.10 5.80 -2.41
CA ASP A 38 14.48 5.39 -2.70
C ASP A 38 15.55 6.33 -2.14
N ASN A 39 15.15 7.38 -1.42
CA ASN A 39 16.06 8.38 -0.88
C ASN A 39 15.56 8.97 0.45
N LEU A 40 16.49 9.28 1.35
CA LEU A 40 16.21 9.76 2.70
C LEU A 40 15.56 11.15 2.70
N LYS A 41 15.86 11.99 1.70
CA LYS A 41 15.32 13.35 1.61
C LYS A 41 13.82 13.36 1.38
N GLU A 42 13.35 12.53 0.46
CA GLU A 42 11.93 12.35 0.19
C GLU A 42 11.23 11.64 1.36
N ALA A 43 11.88 10.64 1.97
CA ALA A 43 11.32 9.93 3.13
C ALA A 43 11.12 10.88 4.32
N HIS A 44 12.10 11.75 4.58
CA HIS A 44 12.01 12.81 5.57
C HIS A 44 10.86 13.78 5.24
N SER A 45 10.71 14.23 3.98
CA SER A 45 9.61 15.11 3.57
C SER A 45 8.25 14.45 3.83
N VAL A 46 8.07 13.19 3.43
CA VAL A 46 6.79 12.47 3.60
C VAL A 46 6.41 12.35 5.07
N VAL A 47 7.36 12.00 5.93
CA VAL A 47 7.10 11.82 7.37
C VAL A 47 6.86 13.17 8.06
N SER A 48 7.66 14.18 7.77
CA SER A 48 7.56 15.50 8.42
C SER A 48 6.30 16.28 8.01
N GLU A 49 5.87 16.15 6.77
CA GLU A 49 4.68 16.83 6.25
C GLU A 49 3.38 16.07 6.55
N ASN A 50 3.47 14.82 7.04
CA ASN A 50 2.33 13.96 7.38
C ASN A 50 1.28 13.87 6.25
N ARG A 51 1.74 13.84 4.99
CA ARG A 51 0.85 13.79 3.80
C ARG A 51 0.11 12.47 3.68
N VAL A 52 0.67 11.42 4.26
CA VAL A 52 0.15 10.05 4.25
C VAL A 52 0.21 9.56 5.69
N HIS A 53 -0.87 8.94 6.16
CA HIS A 53 -0.85 8.25 7.45
C HIS A 53 0.02 7.00 7.32
N LEU A 54 1.03 6.88 8.18
CA LEU A 54 1.94 5.74 8.21
C LEU A 54 1.70 4.95 9.50
N ASP A 55 1.63 3.64 9.35
CA ASP A 55 1.45 2.69 10.45
C ASP A 55 2.75 1.96 10.78
N ALA A 56 3.74 1.93 9.88
CA ALA A 56 5.09 1.43 10.16
C ALA A 56 6.13 1.99 9.19
N ILE A 57 7.41 1.88 9.58
CA ILE A 57 8.56 2.14 8.72
C ILE A 57 9.47 0.91 8.67
N LEU A 58 9.83 0.49 7.45
CA LEU A 58 10.86 -0.50 7.15
C LEU A 58 11.99 0.17 6.37
N SER A 59 13.16 0.36 6.98
CA SER A 59 14.30 1.04 6.34
C SER A 59 15.49 0.11 6.15
N ASP A 60 16.23 0.24 5.05
CA ASP A 60 17.63 -0.19 5.02
C ASP A 60 18.48 0.69 5.95
N ILE A 61 19.69 0.28 6.29
CA ILE A 61 20.63 1.06 7.10
C ILE A 61 21.81 1.61 6.29
N SER A 62 21.91 1.29 5.00
CA SER A 62 23.00 1.75 4.15
C SER A 62 22.43 2.58 3.02
N PHE A 63 22.86 3.83 2.92
CA PHE A 63 22.47 4.74 1.85
C PHE A 63 23.73 5.35 1.24
N THR A 64 23.75 5.39 -0.09
CA THR A 64 24.80 6.07 -0.84
C THR A 64 24.71 7.59 -0.63
N PRO A 65 25.84 8.35 -0.67
CA PRO A 65 25.83 9.79 -0.39
C PRO A 65 24.82 10.62 -1.19
N ARG A 66 24.43 10.15 -2.38
CA ARG A 66 23.45 10.80 -3.27
C ARG A 66 21.99 10.63 -2.80
N THR A 67 21.70 9.60 -2.00
CA THR A 67 20.36 9.29 -1.48
C THR A 67 20.19 9.68 -0.03
N GLN A 68 21.19 10.36 0.56
CA GLN A 68 21.16 10.89 1.92
C GLN A 68 20.46 12.26 2.00
N ASP A 69 20.07 12.67 3.20
CA ASP A 69 19.55 14.01 3.50
C ASP A 69 20.50 14.73 4.47
N ALA A 70 21.66 15.13 3.93
CA ALA A 70 22.72 15.80 4.70
C ALA A 70 22.28 17.16 5.26
N ASP A 71 21.29 17.82 4.65
CA ASP A 71 20.75 19.10 5.12
C ASP A 71 20.07 18.97 6.50
N HIS A 72 19.65 17.74 6.87
CA HIS A 72 18.94 17.43 8.10
C HIS A 72 19.68 16.40 8.99
N ASP A 73 20.96 16.16 8.72
CA ASP A 73 21.79 15.17 9.42
C ASP A 73 21.23 13.73 9.37
N ILE A 74 20.61 13.34 8.25
CA ILE A 74 20.09 11.98 8.03
C ILE A 74 20.95 11.29 6.96
N TYR A 75 21.91 10.49 7.42
CA TYR A 75 22.92 9.84 6.55
C TYR A 75 22.60 8.36 6.29
N ASP A 76 21.76 7.75 7.11
CA ASP A 76 21.32 6.38 6.94
C ASP A 76 19.94 6.13 7.55
N GLY A 77 19.46 4.89 7.43
CA GLY A 77 18.15 4.55 7.96
C GLY A 77 18.05 4.53 9.48
N LEU A 78 19.15 4.39 10.23
CA LEU A 78 19.09 4.53 11.69
C LEU A 78 18.88 5.99 12.09
N ASP A 79 19.49 6.92 11.36
CA ASP A 79 19.26 8.35 11.54
C ASP A 79 17.81 8.71 11.19
N LEU A 80 17.28 8.17 10.08
CA LEU A 80 15.88 8.33 9.71
C LEU A 80 14.97 7.81 10.83
N ILE A 81 15.20 6.58 11.30
CA ILE A 81 14.40 5.97 12.38
C ILE A 81 14.49 6.79 13.67
N GLN A 82 15.65 7.36 14.00
CA GLN A 82 15.78 8.22 15.17
C GLN A 82 14.97 9.51 15.01
N TYR A 83 15.02 10.13 13.83
CA TYR A 83 14.23 11.29 13.50
C TYR A 83 12.73 10.98 13.64
N THR A 84 12.26 9.91 13.02
CA THR A 84 10.84 9.53 13.02
C THR A 84 10.37 9.07 14.40
N SER A 85 11.21 8.39 15.19
CA SER A 85 10.88 8.02 16.58
C SER A 85 10.69 9.24 17.50
N LYS A 86 11.31 10.38 17.19
CA LYS A 86 11.09 11.63 17.95
C LYS A 86 9.78 12.31 17.54
N LEU A 87 9.44 12.26 16.26
CA LEU A 87 8.24 12.89 15.72
C LEU A 87 6.97 12.07 15.99
N LEU A 88 7.06 10.75 15.83
CA LEU A 88 5.99 9.76 15.94
C LEU A 88 6.46 8.62 16.87
N PRO A 89 6.41 8.82 18.21
CA PRO A 89 7.00 7.89 19.18
C PRO A 89 6.38 6.49 19.22
N ASP A 90 5.11 6.39 18.83
CA ASP A 90 4.35 5.13 18.83
C ASP A 90 4.46 4.39 17.50
N LEU A 91 5.11 4.98 16.48
CA LEU A 91 5.27 4.37 15.16
C LEU A 91 6.23 3.16 15.26
N PRO A 92 5.80 1.97 14.81
CA PRO A 92 6.64 0.80 14.62
C PRO A 92 7.80 1.05 13.64
N HIS A 93 9.02 0.75 14.07
CA HIS A 93 10.23 0.84 13.24
C HIS A 93 10.91 -0.52 13.10
N TYR A 94 11.24 -0.85 11.86
CA TYR A 94 11.89 -2.08 11.44
C TYR A 94 13.09 -1.77 10.55
N VAL A 95 14.08 -2.66 10.56
CA VAL A 95 15.22 -2.61 9.64
C VAL A 95 15.17 -3.80 8.69
N CYS A 96 15.36 -3.57 7.38
CA CYS A 96 15.66 -4.62 6.41
C CYS A 96 17.00 -4.32 5.74
N SER A 97 18.07 -5.04 6.10
CA SER A 97 19.41 -4.73 5.59
C SER A 97 20.27 -5.97 5.37
N VAL A 98 21.25 -5.88 4.46
CA VAL A 98 22.36 -6.85 4.38
C VAL A 98 23.19 -6.86 5.67
N TYR A 99 23.23 -5.73 6.38
CA TYR A 99 24.00 -5.52 7.60
C TYR A 99 23.19 -5.77 8.87
N SER A 100 21.98 -6.34 8.77
CA SER A 100 21.07 -6.49 9.92
C SER A 100 21.58 -7.42 11.03
N LYS A 101 22.59 -8.26 10.72
CA LYS A 101 23.25 -9.14 11.70
C LYS A 101 24.51 -8.51 12.31
N GLU A 102 24.97 -7.37 11.80
CA GLU A 102 26.21 -6.76 12.27
C GLU A 102 26.05 -6.13 13.67
N PRO A 103 26.89 -6.51 14.65
CA PRO A 103 26.79 -6.00 16.02
C PRO A 103 27.02 -4.50 16.16
N SER A 104 27.81 -3.89 15.27
CA SER A 104 28.14 -2.45 15.26
C SER A 104 26.88 -1.60 15.13
N TYR A 105 26.01 -1.91 14.17
CA TYR A 105 24.77 -1.16 13.95
C TYR A 105 23.76 -1.36 15.07
N LYS A 106 23.65 -2.57 15.63
CA LYS A 106 22.80 -2.82 16.81
C LYS A 106 23.27 -2.05 18.03
N LYS A 107 24.58 -1.96 18.23
CA LYS A 107 25.19 -1.16 19.30
C LYS A 107 24.89 0.34 19.09
N ARG A 108 25.09 0.86 17.88
CA ARG A 108 24.76 2.26 17.53
C ARG A 108 23.29 2.57 17.76
N ALA A 109 22.38 1.71 17.30
CA ALA A 109 20.94 1.83 17.54
C ALA A 109 20.61 1.96 19.05
N LYS A 110 21.23 1.11 19.87
CA LYS A 110 21.06 1.17 21.33
C LYS A 110 21.60 2.48 21.92
N GLU A 111 22.77 2.94 21.47
CA GLU A 111 23.37 4.22 21.91
C GLU A 111 22.53 5.43 21.50
N MET A 112 21.87 5.36 20.34
CA MET A 112 20.93 6.37 19.84
C MET A 112 19.56 6.35 20.55
N GLY A 113 19.30 5.33 21.38
CA GLY A 113 18.03 5.17 22.10
C GLY A 113 16.85 4.77 21.22
N ILE A 114 17.08 4.29 20.00
CA ILE A 114 16.01 3.89 19.09
C ILE A 114 15.44 2.52 19.47
N LYS A 115 14.11 2.42 19.48
CA LYS A 115 13.39 1.17 19.74
C LYS A 115 13.02 0.53 18.41
N LEU A 116 13.89 -0.36 17.95
CA LEU A 116 13.61 -1.21 16.80
C LEU A 116 12.86 -2.45 17.24
N ILE A 117 11.80 -2.79 16.52
CA ILE A 117 11.03 -3.99 16.77
C ILE A 117 11.78 -5.21 16.27
N ASN A 118 12.28 -5.17 15.03
CA ASN A 118 12.99 -6.29 14.45
C ASN A 118 14.01 -5.87 13.39
N TRP A 119 14.96 -6.78 13.14
CA TRP A 119 16.03 -6.66 12.15
C TRP A 119 15.92 -7.82 11.16
N TYR A 120 15.63 -7.52 9.90
CA TYR A 120 15.46 -8.49 8.83
C TYR A 120 16.70 -8.53 7.92
N PRO A 121 17.30 -9.72 7.68
CA PRO A 121 18.43 -9.88 6.78
C PRO A 121 17.99 -9.92 5.31
N LYS A 122 18.41 -8.94 4.50
CA LYS A 122 18.08 -8.86 3.06
C LYS A 122 18.49 -10.11 2.27
N LEU A 123 19.63 -10.70 2.59
CA LEU A 123 20.19 -11.86 1.87
C LEU A 123 19.54 -13.20 2.28
N GLU A 124 18.79 -13.19 3.38
CA GLU A 124 18.13 -14.38 3.95
C GLU A 124 16.65 -14.08 4.18
N ILE A 125 16.05 -13.26 3.31
CA ILE A 125 14.62 -12.96 3.34
C ILE A 125 13.88 -14.28 3.15
N ASP A 126 13.17 -14.69 4.20
CA ASP A 126 12.30 -15.86 4.22
C ASP A 126 11.06 -15.60 3.34
N VAL A 127 10.41 -16.65 2.87
CA VAL A 127 9.16 -16.57 2.08
C VAL A 127 8.01 -15.96 2.89
N ASP A 128 8.11 -15.93 4.22
CA ASP A 128 7.07 -15.37 5.09
C ASP A 128 7.44 -14.03 5.74
N LYS A 129 8.66 -13.51 5.56
CA LYS A 129 9.15 -12.34 6.31
C LYS A 129 9.87 -11.36 5.38
N PRO A 130 9.80 -10.03 5.62
CA PRO A 130 9.24 -9.37 6.81
C PRO A 130 7.72 -9.13 6.81
N TRP A 131 7.07 -9.22 5.65
CA TRP A 131 5.70 -8.71 5.44
C TRP A 131 4.65 -9.28 6.40
N ASN A 132 4.57 -10.60 6.58
CA ASN A 132 3.56 -11.18 7.48
C ASN A 132 3.80 -10.83 8.95
N ASP A 133 5.06 -10.72 9.37
CA ASP A 133 5.41 -10.31 10.74
C ASP A 133 4.96 -8.86 11.01
N ILE A 134 5.19 -7.96 10.05
CA ILE A 134 4.79 -6.55 10.17
C ILE A 134 3.27 -6.43 10.19
N GLU A 135 2.56 -7.09 9.27
CA GLU A 135 1.09 -7.09 9.23
C GLU A 135 0.50 -7.59 10.55
N ARG A 136 1.03 -8.70 11.09
CA ARG A 136 0.62 -9.26 12.38
C ARG A 136 0.68 -8.24 13.51
N GLN A 137 1.80 -7.54 13.57
CA GLN A 137 2.01 -6.59 14.63
C GLN A 137 1.11 -5.36 14.51
N LEU A 138 0.91 -4.85 13.30
CA LEU A 138 0.01 -3.71 13.07
C LEU A 138 -1.42 -4.05 13.43
N TYR A 139 -1.89 -5.25 13.07
CA TYR A 139 -3.21 -5.71 13.45
C TYR A 139 -3.36 -5.95 14.94
N LYS A 140 -2.32 -6.47 15.60
CA LYS A 140 -2.32 -6.59 17.07
C LYS A 140 -2.38 -5.21 17.75
N MET A 141 -1.60 -4.25 17.29
CA MET A 141 -1.64 -2.88 17.81
C MET A 141 -3.02 -2.23 17.59
N ALA A 142 -3.62 -2.45 16.42
CA ALA A 142 -4.98 -1.99 16.13
C ALA A 142 -6.01 -2.60 17.09
N LEU A 143 -5.93 -3.92 17.35
CA LEU A 143 -6.79 -4.60 18.33
C LEU A 143 -6.59 -4.07 19.76
N ASP A 144 -5.35 -3.90 20.20
CA ASP A 144 -5.03 -3.40 21.54
C ASP A 144 -5.50 -1.95 21.74
N SER A 145 -5.53 -1.16 20.66
CA SER A 145 -5.96 0.25 20.69
C SER A 145 -7.46 0.47 20.48
N ASN A 146 -8.19 -0.54 19.96
CA ASN A 146 -9.61 -0.42 19.60
C ASN A 146 -10.45 -1.46 20.35
N GLU A 147 -11.05 -1.03 21.47
CA GLU A 147 -11.85 -1.87 22.36
C GLU A 147 -13.02 -2.56 21.62
N GLU A 148 -13.69 -1.89 20.68
CA GLU A 148 -14.78 -2.48 19.88
C GLU A 148 -14.27 -3.61 18.95
N LEU A 149 -13.09 -3.42 18.35
CA LEU A 149 -12.46 -4.44 17.50
C LEU A 149 -11.98 -5.62 18.35
N GLY A 150 -11.41 -5.35 19.52
CA GLY A 150 -11.00 -6.36 20.50
C GLY A 150 -12.17 -7.20 21.03
N GLU A 151 -13.30 -6.56 21.37
CA GLU A 151 -14.52 -7.25 21.79
C GLU A 151 -15.09 -8.13 20.67
N LYS A 152 -15.09 -7.66 19.42
CA LYS A 152 -15.51 -8.47 18.26
C LYS A 152 -14.61 -9.70 18.09
N ALA A 153 -13.29 -9.53 18.16
CA ALA A 153 -12.35 -10.64 18.07
C ALA A 153 -12.55 -11.66 19.21
N ALA A 154 -12.77 -11.19 20.44
CA ALA A 154 -13.06 -12.03 21.59
C ALA A 154 -14.37 -12.81 21.45
N ASN A 155 -15.43 -12.18 20.92
CA ASN A 155 -16.72 -12.80 20.66
C ASN A 155 -16.67 -13.89 19.58
N GLU A 156 -15.74 -13.77 18.64
CA GLU A 156 -15.45 -14.77 17.59
C GLU A 156 -14.51 -15.89 18.09
N GLY A 157 -14.11 -15.87 19.36
CA GLY A 157 -13.37 -16.94 20.02
C GLY A 157 -11.83 -16.83 19.96
N PHE A 158 -11.28 -15.71 19.48
CA PHE A 158 -9.83 -15.47 19.43
C PHE A 158 -9.30 -14.99 20.80
N LEU A 159 -9.27 -15.88 21.78
CA LEU A 159 -8.91 -15.56 23.18
C LEU A 159 -7.49 -16.01 23.57
N LEU A 160 -6.78 -16.78 22.74
CA LEU A 160 -5.50 -17.38 23.10
C LEU A 160 -4.38 -17.07 22.07
N PRO A 161 -3.12 -16.90 22.52
CA PRO A 161 -1.96 -16.68 21.64
C PRO A 161 -1.73 -17.78 20.58
N ASN A 162 -2.30 -18.98 20.77
CA ASN A 162 -2.09 -20.13 19.88
C ASN A 162 -3.01 -20.12 18.64
N ASP A 163 -4.00 -19.23 18.56
CA ASP A 163 -4.87 -19.05 17.38
C ASP A 163 -4.42 -17.88 16.50
N GLU A 164 -3.18 -17.39 16.66
CA GLU A 164 -2.65 -16.21 15.96
C GLU A 164 -2.81 -16.30 14.44
N GLY A 165 -2.58 -17.47 13.82
CA GLY A 165 -2.82 -17.67 12.39
C GLY A 165 -4.29 -17.49 11.97
N LYS A 166 -5.22 -18.10 12.72
CA LYS A 166 -6.66 -17.97 12.45
C LYS A 166 -7.17 -16.57 12.75
N MET A 167 -6.64 -15.93 13.79
CA MET A 167 -6.93 -14.54 14.13
C MET A 167 -6.48 -13.62 13.00
N MET A 168 -5.30 -13.84 12.42
CA MET A 168 -4.84 -13.08 11.26
C MET A 168 -5.70 -13.28 10.02
N ASP A 169 -6.09 -14.51 9.71
CA ASP A 169 -7.01 -14.79 8.62
C ASP A 169 -8.39 -14.16 8.87
N TRP A 170 -8.84 -14.17 10.12
CA TRP A 170 -10.07 -13.49 10.52
C TRP A 170 -9.93 -11.97 10.40
N ILE A 171 -8.83 -11.36 10.84
CA ILE A 171 -8.57 -9.93 10.71
C ILE A 171 -8.48 -9.55 9.23
N ARG A 172 -7.74 -10.29 8.41
CA ARG A 172 -7.72 -10.11 6.93
C ARG A 172 -9.11 -10.22 6.32
N SER A 173 -9.98 -11.06 6.89
CA SER A 173 -11.38 -11.20 6.46
C SER A 173 -12.33 -10.13 7.01
N SER A 174 -11.94 -9.45 8.09
CA SER A 174 -12.81 -8.58 8.90
C SER A 174 -12.44 -7.09 8.78
N ILE A 175 -11.15 -6.78 8.79
CA ILE A 175 -10.58 -5.51 8.34
C ILE A 175 -10.52 -5.60 6.82
N ARG A 176 -11.43 -4.89 6.16
CA ARG A 176 -11.59 -4.93 4.71
C ARG A 176 -10.53 -4.02 4.08
N PRO A 177 -9.42 -4.56 3.58
CA PRO A 177 -8.44 -3.72 2.93
C PRO A 177 -9.01 -3.38 1.57
N THR A 178 -9.26 -2.10 1.33
CA THR A 178 -9.45 -1.57 -0.01
C THR A 178 -8.27 -2.06 -0.86
N ARG A 179 -8.49 -3.02 -1.76
CA ARG A 179 -7.39 -3.61 -2.54
C ARG A 179 -7.08 -2.67 -3.69
N GLN A 180 -5.93 -2.02 -3.65
CA GLN A 180 -5.46 -1.20 -4.75
C GLN A 180 -4.79 -2.09 -5.81
N THR A 181 -5.26 -1.99 -7.05
CA THR A 181 -4.72 -2.69 -8.22
C THR A 181 -4.71 -1.76 -9.44
N TYR A 182 -4.36 -2.28 -10.62
CA TYR A 182 -4.31 -1.51 -11.85
C TYR A 182 -4.90 -2.26 -13.06
N ILE A 183 -5.67 -1.57 -13.89
CA ILE A 183 -5.96 -2.01 -15.26
C ILE A 183 -4.81 -1.54 -16.15
N THR A 184 -4.15 -2.50 -16.81
CA THR A 184 -2.99 -2.27 -17.70
C THR A 184 -3.27 -2.66 -19.15
N SER A 185 -4.43 -3.26 -19.41
CA SER A 185 -4.89 -3.66 -20.73
C SER A 185 -6.40 -3.53 -20.81
N LEU A 186 -6.90 -3.15 -21.98
CA LEU A 186 -8.33 -3.17 -22.31
C LEU A 186 -8.54 -4.08 -23.53
N PRO A 187 -9.79 -4.50 -23.80
CA PRO A 187 -10.13 -5.14 -25.06
C PRO A 187 -9.70 -4.30 -26.27
N LEU A 188 -9.25 -4.97 -27.34
CA LEU A 188 -8.93 -4.28 -28.60
C LEU A 188 -10.18 -3.55 -29.15
N PRO A 189 -10.01 -2.40 -29.82
CA PRO A 189 -8.76 -1.76 -30.25
C PRO A 189 -8.15 -0.77 -29.22
N TYR A 190 -8.55 -0.80 -27.95
CA TYR A 190 -8.09 0.16 -26.95
C TYR A 190 -6.77 -0.29 -26.31
N ARG A 191 -5.91 0.69 -26.06
CA ARG A 191 -4.65 0.51 -25.34
C ARG A 191 -4.62 1.44 -24.12
N VAL A 192 -4.21 0.89 -22.99
CA VAL A 192 -3.95 1.66 -21.77
C VAL A 192 -2.56 2.29 -21.89
N VAL A 193 -2.51 3.62 -21.96
CA VAL A 193 -1.27 4.42 -22.07
C VAL A 193 -0.63 4.62 -20.69
N HIS A 194 -1.46 4.77 -19.67
CA HIS A 194 -1.05 4.88 -18.27
C HIS A 194 -1.84 3.86 -17.44
N PRO A 195 -1.23 3.10 -16.53
CA PRO A 195 -1.96 2.18 -15.67
C PRO A 195 -3.10 2.90 -14.93
N ILE A 196 -4.31 2.37 -15.04
CA ILE A 196 -5.49 2.94 -14.40
C ILE A 196 -5.59 2.34 -13.01
N ARG A 197 -5.41 3.17 -11.98
CA ARG A 197 -5.57 2.74 -10.58
C ARG A 197 -7.02 2.32 -10.35
N VAL A 198 -7.19 1.12 -9.81
CA VAL A 198 -8.46 0.58 -9.39
C VAL A 198 -8.43 0.28 -7.90
N ILE A 199 -9.54 0.59 -7.25
CA ILE A 199 -9.84 0.27 -5.87
C ILE A 199 -10.89 -0.85 -5.90
N CYS A 200 -10.57 -2.00 -5.32
CA CYS A 200 -11.51 -3.10 -5.18
C CYS A 200 -12.01 -3.22 -3.73
N GLU A 201 -13.32 -3.29 -3.56
CA GLU A 201 -13.98 -3.49 -2.27
C GLU A 201 -14.88 -4.73 -2.32
N GLU A 202 -14.68 -5.65 -1.39
CA GLU A 202 -15.46 -6.89 -1.29
C GLU A 202 -16.63 -6.73 -0.29
N ASP A 203 -17.86 -6.94 -0.78
CA ASP A 203 -19.07 -7.17 0.02
C ASP A 203 -19.37 -8.67 0.15
N ARG A 204 -18.82 -9.28 1.19
CA ARG A 204 -19.03 -10.70 1.50
C ARG A 204 -20.47 -11.08 1.86
N LYS A 205 -21.32 -10.12 2.29
CA LYS A 205 -22.73 -10.44 2.56
C LYS A 205 -23.52 -10.63 1.28
N ALA A 206 -23.18 -9.84 0.26
CA ALA A 206 -23.72 -9.96 -1.08
C ALA A 206 -22.97 -11.00 -1.93
N GLY A 207 -21.76 -11.40 -1.53
CA GLY A 207 -20.87 -12.24 -2.35
C GLY A 207 -20.41 -11.50 -3.60
N LEU A 208 -20.14 -10.19 -3.46
CA LEU A 208 -19.89 -9.27 -4.56
C LEU A 208 -18.61 -8.49 -4.31
N VAL A 209 -17.78 -8.34 -5.33
CA VAL A 209 -16.65 -7.41 -5.38
C VAL A 209 -17.06 -6.23 -6.23
N THR A 210 -16.71 -5.03 -5.79
CA THR A 210 -16.86 -3.79 -6.54
C THR A 210 -15.48 -3.25 -6.91
N ALA A 211 -15.32 -2.72 -8.11
CA ALA A 211 -14.09 -2.17 -8.64
C ALA A 211 -14.34 -0.74 -9.11
N GLU A 212 -13.61 0.21 -8.54
CA GLU A 212 -13.75 1.64 -8.82
C GLU A 212 -12.45 2.21 -9.38
N ALA A 213 -12.55 3.01 -10.44
CA ALA A 213 -11.43 3.77 -10.99
C ALA A 213 -11.55 5.26 -10.63
N PRO A 214 -11.21 5.67 -9.38
CA PRO A 214 -11.46 7.03 -8.90
C PRO A 214 -10.76 8.11 -9.74
N ASN A 215 -9.63 7.76 -10.35
CA ASN A 215 -8.84 8.68 -11.16
C ASN A 215 -9.52 9.02 -12.50
N LEU A 216 -10.40 8.15 -12.98
CA LEU A 216 -11.17 8.37 -14.21
C LEU A 216 -12.44 9.20 -13.96
N GLY A 217 -12.96 9.15 -12.72
CA GLY A 217 -14.23 9.79 -12.38
C GLY A 217 -15.44 9.07 -13.00
N LEU A 218 -15.39 7.74 -13.11
CA LEU A 218 -16.57 6.97 -13.50
C LEU A 218 -17.53 6.93 -12.31
N ILE A 219 -18.84 7.03 -12.59
CA ILE A 219 -19.88 6.91 -11.57
C ILE A 219 -20.24 5.44 -11.33
N ILE A 220 -20.09 4.61 -12.36
CA ILE A 220 -20.49 3.22 -12.34
C ILE A 220 -19.25 2.37 -12.02
N PRO A 221 -19.26 1.62 -10.90
CA PRO A 221 -18.22 0.64 -10.61
C PRO A 221 -18.42 -0.62 -11.44
N GLY A 222 -17.34 -1.36 -11.70
CA GLY A 222 -17.46 -2.76 -12.10
C GLY A 222 -17.81 -3.62 -10.89
N GLN A 223 -18.53 -4.71 -11.11
CA GLN A 223 -18.99 -5.62 -10.08
C GLN A 223 -18.75 -7.07 -10.51
N GLY A 224 -18.56 -7.97 -9.56
CA GLY A 224 -18.25 -9.36 -9.89
C GLY A 224 -18.26 -10.28 -8.70
N ALA A 225 -18.27 -11.59 -8.93
CA ALA A 225 -18.13 -12.56 -7.84
C ALA A 225 -16.68 -12.60 -7.32
N THR A 226 -15.73 -12.23 -8.18
CA THR A 226 -14.30 -12.16 -7.89
C THR A 226 -13.72 -10.79 -8.24
N VAL A 227 -12.46 -10.55 -7.84
CA VAL A 227 -11.74 -9.33 -8.21
C VAL A 227 -11.52 -9.28 -9.72
N GLU A 228 -11.18 -10.41 -10.33
CA GLU A 228 -11.01 -10.55 -11.76
C GLU A 228 -12.31 -10.20 -12.51
N ASP A 229 -13.45 -10.75 -12.09
CA ASP A 229 -14.75 -10.45 -12.71
C ASP A 229 -15.11 -8.95 -12.60
N ALA A 230 -14.88 -8.35 -11.43
CA ALA A 230 -15.16 -6.93 -11.21
C ALA A 230 -14.23 -6.02 -12.02
N LEU A 231 -12.98 -6.43 -12.24
CA LEU A 231 -12.04 -5.72 -13.11
C LEU A 231 -12.39 -5.84 -14.58
N GLU A 232 -12.86 -7.01 -15.02
CA GLU A 232 -13.36 -7.23 -16.38
C GLU A 232 -14.60 -6.38 -16.65
N GLU A 233 -15.59 -6.37 -15.74
CA GLU A 233 -16.77 -5.50 -15.90
C GLU A 233 -16.38 -4.01 -15.88
N LEU A 234 -15.45 -3.61 -15.00
CA LEU A 234 -14.95 -2.23 -14.98
C LEU A 234 -14.25 -1.86 -16.31
N ALA A 235 -13.49 -2.79 -16.89
CA ALA A 235 -12.83 -2.60 -18.19
C ALA A 235 -13.85 -2.40 -19.31
N ASP A 236 -14.93 -3.18 -19.31
CA ASP A 236 -16.03 -3.04 -20.28
C ASP A 236 -16.76 -1.70 -20.11
N ILE A 237 -17.06 -1.28 -18.89
CA ILE A 237 -17.66 0.03 -18.58
C ILE A 237 -16.76 1.17 -19.08
N ILE A 238 -15.44 1.07 -18.87
CA ILE A 238 -14.46 2.06 -19.36
C ILE A 238 -14.55 2.18 -20.88
N VAL A 239 -14.57 1.05 -21.59
CA VAL A 239 -14.63 1.01 -23.06
C VAL A 239 -15.96 1.56 -23.59
N GLU A 240 -17.07 1.12 -23.01
CA GLU A 240 -18.41 1.57 -23.37
C GLU A 240 -18.53 3.09 -23.20
N GLN A 241 -18.14 3.60 -22.04
CA GLN A 241 -18.26 5.03 -21.77
C GLN A 241 -17.32 5.88 -22.64
N TYR A 242 -16.15 5.37 -22.99
CA TYR A 242 -15.24 6.04 -23.93
C TYR A 242 -15.84 6.08 -25.35
N ASN A 243 -16.49 5.00 -25.79
CA ASN A 243 -17.18 4.96 -27.08
C ASN A 243 -18.35 5.92 -27.16
N ASP A 244 -19.14 6.00 -26.09
CA ASP A 244 -20.24 6.96 -25.99
C ASP A 244 -19.74 8.40 -26.13
N PHE A 245 -18.61 8.74 -25.51
CA PHE A 245 -18.01 10.07 -25.67
C PHE A 245 -17.43 10.33 -27.06
N ILE A 246 -16.87 9.32 -27.73
CA ILE A 246 -16.38 9.47 -29.11
C ILE A 246 -17.55 9.67 -30.08
N ALA A 247 -18.65 8.95 -29.87
CA ALA A 247 -19.84 9.01 -30.72
C ALA A 247 -20.70 10.25 -30.45
N ALA A 248 -20.60 10.84 -29.26
CA ALA A 248 -21.32 12.05 -28.88
C ALA A 248 -20.82 13.28 -29.64
N ASP A 249 -21.74 14.21 -29.95
CA ASP A 249 -21.36 15.50 -30.49
C ASP A 249 -20.51 16.26 -29.45
N SER A 250 -19.36 16.76 -29.86
CA SER A 250 -18.42 17.52 -29.01
C SER A 250 -19.08 18.67 -28.23
N LEU A 251 -20.14 19.28 -28.77
CA LEU A 251 -20.91 20.33 -28.11
C LEU A 251 -21.80 19.83 -26.97
N SER A 252 -22.09 18.52 -26.92
CA SER A 252 -22.92 17.89 -25.88
C SER A 252 -22.13 17.46 -24.63
N ILE A 253 -20.80 17.38 -24.74
CA ILE A 253 -19.92 16.92 -23.66
C ILE A 253 -19.49 18.13 -22.81
N VAL A 254 -20.27 18.43 -21.78
CA VAL A 254 -20.03 19.58 -20.88
C VAL A 254 -19.97 19.15 -19.40
N GLY A 255 -19.42 20.02 -18.55
CA GLY A 255 -19.42 19.82 -17.10
C GLY A 255 -18.61 18.60 -16.65
N TYR A 256 -19.22 17.72 -15.85
CA TYR A 256 -18.57 16.52 -15.32
C TYR A 256 -18.17 15.54 -16.44
N ALA A 257 -19.06 15.34 -17.42
CA ALA A 257 -18.79 14.48 -18.58
C ALA A 257 -17.52 14.88 -19.34
N ALA A 258 -17.28 16.19 -19.51
CA ALA A 258 -16.05 16.68 -20.14
C ALA A 258 -14.79 16.37 -19.32
N LYS A 259 -14.89 16.36 -17.98
CA LYS A 259 -13.77 15.97 -17.10
C LYS A 259 -13.47 14.48 -17.22
N VAL A 260 -14.50 13.64 -17.18
CA VAL A 260 -14.36 12.18 -17.33
C VAL A 260 -13.76 11.86 -18.69
N PHE A 261 -14.28 12.44 -19.77
CA PHE A 261 -13.75 12.22 -21.10
C PHE A 261 -12.29 12.65 -21.25
N LYS A 262 -11.91 13.79 -20.64
CA LYS A 262 -10.52 14.23 -20.60
C LYS A 262 -9.62 13.21 -19.90
N GLN A 263 -10.06 12.62 -18.79
CA GLN A 263 -9.29 11.58 -18.09
C GLN A 263 -9.19 10.31 -18.92
N LEU A 264 -10.30 9.83 -19.49
CA LEU A 264 -10.29 8.67 -20.36
C LEU A 264 -9.30 8.85 -21.53
N ARG A 265 -9.27 10.02 -22.19
CA ARG A 265 -8.28 10.32 -23.24
C ARG A 265 -6.82 10.41 -22.76
N TYR A 266 -6.61 10.72 -21.49
CA TYR A 266 -5.26 10.71 -20.90
C TYR A 266 -4.78 9.28 -20.69
N TYR A 267 -5.65 8.41 -20.17
CA TYR A 267 -5.30 7.02 -19.86
C TYR A 267 -5.37 6.08 -21.07
N LEU A 268 -6.14 6.41 -22.11
CA LEU A 268 -6.44 5.51 -23.23
C LEU A 268 -5.95 6.04 -24.58
N ALA A 269 -5.51 5.11 -25.44
CA ALA A 269 -5.28 5.32 -26.86
C ALA A 269 -6.10 4.29 -27.67
N VAL A 270 -6.42 4.62 -28.91
CA VAL A 270 -7.04 3.69 -29.87
C VAL A 270 -5.96 3.31 -30.88
N ASP A 271 -5.64 2.02 -30.94
CA ASP A 271 -4.76 1.49 -31.98
C ASP A 271 -5.59 1.34 -33.26
N LEU A 272 -5.48 2.35 -34.13
CA LEU A 272 -6.01 2.28 -35.50
C LEU A 272 -5.01 1.47 -36.33
N ASN A 273 -5.30 0.18 -36.52
CA ASN A 273 -4.62 -0.62 -37.55
C ASN A 273 -4.91 -0.09 -38.95
#